data_AF-F8Q224-F1
#
_entry.id   AF-F8Q224-F1
#
_cell.length_a   1.000
_cell.length_b   1.000
_cell.length_c   1.000
_cell.angle_alpha   90.00
_cell.angle_beta   90.00
_cell.angle_gamma   90.00
#
_symmetry.space_group_name_H-M   'P 1'
#
loop_
_entity.id
_entity.type
_entity.pdbx_description
1 polymer ?
#
loop_
_entity_poly.entity_id
_entity_poly.type
_entity_poly.pdbx_seq_one_letter_code
_entity_poly.pdbx_strand_id
1 'polypeptide(L)'
;MWTGKWWHAIQARLPKGAALSPVIITTDKTQLTQFSDSKSAYPVYLTLGNIPRAIQRRPSQHACILIGYLSRLFYESMKIILDPLKKAGRDEIEVVGGDGAVRRVYHVLACYVADYPEQCLVTCSKYGTCPKCKLPPEELSASTAGEPHTDQWTESVFNKAKEDTHSFYQFQERCKEKLVSESIYKPFWTGFPHCNILQSLLMSSTSYTRAFSSTWCIGARNY
;
A
#
# COMPACT_ATOMS: atom_id res chain seq x y z
N MET A 1 10.94 7.81 1.13
CA MET A 1 10.11 7.45 -0.04
C MET A 1 9.35 8.65 -0.67
N TRP A 2 8.90 9.66 0.10
CA TRP A 2 8.46 10.97 -0.47
C TRP A 2 9.59 11.83 -1.06
N THR A 3 10.84 11.49 -0.72
CA THR A 3 12.01 12.10 -1.35
C THR A 3 12.04 11.75 -2.83
N GLY A 4 12.19 12.73 -3.72
CA GLY A 4 12.42 12.52 -5.16
C GLY A 4 13.55 11.52 -5.46
N LYS A 5 14.39 11.19 -4.48
CA LYS A 5 15.34 10.06 -4.48
C LYS A 5 14.73 8.73 -4.95
N TRP A 6 13.54 8.31 -4.47
CA TRP A 6 12.94 7.04 -4.91
C TRP A 6 12.60 7.10 -6.40
N TRP A 7 11.98 8.20 -6.82
CA TRP A 7 11.66 8.42 -8.23
C TRP A 7 12.91 8.35 -9.10
N HIS A 8 13.95 9.10 -8.77
CA HIS A 8 15.20 9.10 -9.52
C HIS A 8 15.83 7.70 -9.56
N ALA A 9 15.79 6.97 -8.45
CA ALA A 9 16.32 5.61 -8.37
C ALA A 9 15.57 4.63 -9.27
N ILE A 10 14.24 4.71 -9.34
CA ILE A 10 13.44 3.85 -10.23
C ILE A 10 13.58 4.31 -11.68
N GLN A 11 13.50 5.60 -11.96
CA GLN A 11 13.66 6.17 -13.30
C GLN A 11 15.01 5.80 -13.92
N ALA A 12 16.08 5.73 -13.12
CA ALA A 12 17.42 5.31 -13.58
C ALA A 12 17.50 3.82 -13.96
N ARG A 13 16.56 2.99 -13.51
CA ARG A 13 16.48 1.56 -13.85
C ARG A 13 15.66 1.28 -15.12
N LEU A 14 14.91 2.27 -15.61
CA LEU A 14 14.08 2.14 -16.80
C LEU A 14 14.91 2.32 -18.09
N PRO A 15 14.45 1.77 -19.23
CA PRO A 15 15.11 1.98 -20.51
C PRO A 15 15.26 3.46 -20.87
N LYS A 16 16.32 3.80 -21.62
CA LYS A 16 16.53 5.17 -22.09
C LYS A 16 15.32 5.66 -22.89
N GLY A 17 14.84 6.85 -22.55
CA GLY A 17 13.68 7.48 -23.19
C GLY A 17 12.31 7.00 -22.68
N ALA A 18 12.27 6.09 -21.69
CA ALA A 18 11.04 5.76 -20.98
C ALA A 18 10.84 6.69 -19.77
N ALA A 19 9.58 6.90 -19.38
CA ALA A 19 9.19 7.74 -18.25
C ALA A 19 8.53 6.91 -17.14
N LEU A 20 8.86 7.20 -15.90
CA LEU A 20 8.16 6.68 -14.74
C LEU A 20 6.86 7.47 -14.50
N SER A 21 5.77 6.75 -14.25
CA SER A 21 4.51 7.30 -13.76
C SER A 21 4.16 6.63 -12.42
N PRO A 22 4.50 7.27 -11.29
CA PRO A 22 4.17 6.78 -9.96
C PRO A 22 2.66 6.79 -9.77
N VAL A 23 2.10 5.65 -9.42
CA VAL A 23 0.69 5.49 -9.05
C VAL A 23 0.56 5.59 -7.54
N ILE A 24 -0.40 6.40 -7.09
CA ILE A 24 -0.77 6.56 -5.69
C ILE A 24 -2.18 5.99 -5.53
N ILE A 25 -2.31 5.01 -4.64
CA ILE A 25 -3.60 4.42 -4.27
C ILE A 25 -4.00 4.95 -2.90
N THR A 26 -5.28 5.24 -2.72
CA THR A 26 -5.82 5.62 -1.42
C THR A 26 -7.09 4.85 -1.12
N THR A 27 -7.23 4.35 0.10
CA THR A 27 -8.46 3.72 0.58
C THR A 27 -8.87 4.30 1.90
N ASP A 28 -10.17 4.53 2.06
CA ASP A 28 -10.76 5.07 3.28
C ASP A 28 -12.12 4.40 3.47
N LYS A 29 -12.34 3.72 4.60
CA LYS A 29 -13.61 3.03 4.85
C LYS A 29 -14.71 4.04 5.09
N THR A 30 -15.71 4.04 4.22
CA THR A 30 -16.86 4.92 4.34
C THR A 30 -18.12 4.14 4.71
N GLN A 31 -18.91 4.70 5.62
CA GLN A 31 -20.25 4.16 5.93
C GLN A 31 -21.22 4.61 4.83
N LEU A 32 -21.90 3.65 4.19
CA LEU A 32 -22.85 3.90 3.11
C LEU A 32 -24.25 4.24 3.64
N THR A 33 -24.63 3.75 4.83
CA THR A 33 -25.92 4.03 5.46
C THR A 33 -25.77 4.25 6.97
N GLN A 34 -26.35 5.33 7.51
CA GLN A 34 -26.35 5.63 8.96
C GLN A 34 -27.60 5.09 9.69
N PHE A 35 -28.69 4.80 8.99
CA PHE A 35 -30.00 4.55 9.60
C PHE A 35 -30.55 3.12 9.44
N SER A 36 -29.94 2.26 8.64
CA SER A 36 -30.33 0.85 8.53
C SER A 36 -29.20 -0.01 7.93
N ASP A 37 -28.89 -1.13 8.59
CA ASP A 37 -28.00 -2.23 8.15
C ASP A 37 -26.49 -1.96 8.02
N SER A 38 -25.97 -0.88 8.64
CA SER A 38 -24.51 -0.61 8.82
C SER A 38 -23.61 -1.11 7.68
N LYS A 39 -23.93 -0.77 6.43
CA LYS A 39 -23.15 -1.20 5.27
C LYS A 39 -21.98 -0.25 5.11
N SER A 40 -20.77 -0.79 5.14
CA SER A 40 -19.54 -0.03 4.88
C SER A 40 -18.87 -0.54 3.60
N ALA A 41 -18.25 0.35 2.84
CA ALA A 41 -17.40 0.01 1.71
C ALA A 41 -16.09 0.77 1.78
N TYR A 42 -15.08 0.24 1.08
CA TYR A 42 -13.80 0.92 0.88
C TYR A 42 -13.78 1.46 -0.55
N PRO A 43 -14.08 2.74 -0.79
CA PRO A 43 -13.69 3.38 -2.04
C PRO A 43 -12.17 3.28 -2.23
N VAL A 44 -11.76 2.88 -3.44
CA VAL A 44 -10.36 2.85 -3.87
C VAL A 44 -10.17 3.96 -4.88
N TYR A 45 -9.31 4.92 -4.55
CA TYR A 45 -8.95 6.00 -5.46
C TYR A 45 -7.55 5.81 -6.01
N LEU A 46 -7.34 6.31 -7.22
CA LEU A 46 -6.08 6.33 -7.94
C LEU A 46 -5.74 7.77 -8.35
N THR A 47 -4.48 8.15 -8.17
CA THR A 47 -3.92 9.37 -8.77
C THR A 47 -2.47 9.12 -9.20
N LEU A 48 -1.94 10.02 -10.04
CA LEU A 48 -0.57 9.95 -10.52
C LEU A 48 0.31 10.94 -9.76
N GLY A 49 1.48 10.48 -9.32
CA GLY A 49 2.48 11.29 -8.62
C GLY A 49 3.09 12.40 -9.48
N ASN A 50 2.97 12.31 -10.81
CA ASN A 50 3.44 13.35 -11.76
C ASN A 50 2.51 14.57 -11.77
N ILE A 51 1.29 14.46 -11.23
CA ILE A 51 0.34 15.56 -11.20
C ILE A 51 0.64 16.45 -9.99
N PRO A 52 0.78 17.78 -10.17
CA PRO A 52 0.97 18.70 -9.06
C PRO A 52 -0.10 18.53 -7.98
N ARG A 53 0.32 18.56 -6.71
CA ARG A 53 -0.59 18.40 -5.55
C ARG A 53 -1.76 19.38 -5.57
N ALA A 54 -1.54 20.61 -6.05
CA ALA A 54 -2.58 21.62 -6.18
C ALA A 54 -3.68 21.22 -7.18
N ILE A 55 -3.36 20.42 -8.18
CA ILE A 55 -4.30 19.88 -9.18
C ILE A 55 -4.96 18.60 -8.65
N GLN A 56 -4.20 17.70 -8.02
CA GLN A 56 -4.75 16.49 -7.38
C GLN A 56 -5.87 16.81 -6.37
N ARG A 57 -5.77 17.95 -5.69
CA ARG A 57 -6.73 18.41 -4.68
C ARG A 57 -7.95 19.15 -5.26
N ARG A 58 -8.05 19.30 -6.58
CA ARG A 58 -9.18 19.96 -7.24
C ARG A 58 -10.10 18.89 -7.83
N PRO A 59 -11.27 18.63 -7.24
CA PRO A 59 -12.20 17.62 -7.76
C PRO A 59 -12.59 17.86 -9.23
N SER A 60 -12.74 19.11 -9.63
CA SER A 60 -13.07 19.52 -11.00
C SER A 60 -12.00 19.19 -12.04
N GLN A 61 -10.78 18.84 -11.62
CA GLN A 61 -9.69 18.49 -12.52
C GLN A 61 -9.59 16.98 -12.77
N HIS A 62 -10.42 16.17 -12.10
CA HIS A 62 -10.45 14.71 -12.25
C HIS A 62 -9.08 14.02 -12.15
N ALA A 63 -8.13 14.65 -11.46
CA ALA A 63 -6.77 14.13 -11.26
C ALA A 63 -6.71 12.96 -10.26
N CYS A 64 -7.79 12.75 -9.51
CA CYS A 64 -7.99 11.61 -8.64
C CYS A 64 -9.29 10.93 -9.07
N ILE A 65 -9.21 9.64 -9.41
CA ILE A 65 -10.33 8.86 -9.94
C ILE A 65 -10.68 7.73 -8.98
N LEU A 66 -11.96 7.44 -8.84
CA LEU A 66 -12.45 6.26 -8.13
C LEU A 66 -12.37 5.05 -9.06
N ILE A 67 -11.64 4.00 -8.65
CA ILE A 67 -11.44 2.78 -9.45
C ILE A 67 -12.24 1.58 -8.94
N GLY A 68 -12.86 1.68 -7.76
CA GLY A 68 -13.76 0.63 -7.26
C GLY A 68 -14.27 0.88 -5.85
N TYR A 69 -15.32 0.14 -5.47
CA TYR A 69 -15.80 0.03 -4.09
C TYR A 69 -15.59 -1.41 -3.61
N LEU A 70 -14.87 -1.58 -2.52
CA LEU A 70 -14.64 -2.90 -1.92
C LEU A 70 -15.62 -3.14 -0.78
N SER A 71 -16.09 -4.37 -0.67
CA SER A 71 -16.89 -4.83 0.46
C SER A 71 -16.03 -5.75 1.37
N ARG A 72 -16.57 -6.89 1.80
CA ARG A 72 -15.97 -7.77 2.81
C ARG A 72 -14.68 -8.47 2.35
N LEU A 73 -14.42 -8.54 1.04
CA LEU A 73 -13.28 -9.27 0.45
C LEU A 73 -12.16 -8.32 -0.02
N PHE A 74 -11.64 -7.49 0.89
CA PHE A 74 -10.63 -6.46 0.59
C PHE A 74 -9.47 -6.99 -0.28
N TYR A 75 -8.84 -8.10 0.10
CA TYR A 75 -7.64 -8.61 -0.55
C TYR A 75 -7.87 -9.12 -1.98
N GLU A 76 -8.87 -9.97 -2.19
CA GLU A 76 -9.16 -10.52 -3.52
C GLU A 76 -9.64 -9.42 -4.46
N SER A 77 -10.45 -8.48 -3.96
CA SER A 77 -10.86 -7.33 -4.77
C SER A 77 -9.68 -6.42 -5.13
N MET A 78 -8.80 -6.09 -4.18
CA MET A 78 -7.60 -5.30 -4.44
C MET A 78 -6.65 -5.98 -5.43
N LYS A 79 -6.52 -7.31 -5.32
CA LYS A 79 -5.73 -8.11 -6.25
C LYS A 79 -6.28 -8.01 -7.67
N ILE A 80 -7.59 -8.14 -7.87
CA ILE A 80 -8.22 -8.00 -9.19
C ILE A 80 -8.06 -6.57 -9.73
N ILE A 81 -8.38 -5.56 -8.91
CA ILE A 81 -8.37 -4.15 -9.33
C ILE A 81 -6.96 -3.69 -9.71
N LEU A 82 -5.94 -4.12 -8.98
CA LEU A 82 -4.56 -3.69 -9.22
C LEU A 82 -3.71 -4.68 -10.03
N ASP A 83 -4.24 -5.83 -10.46
CA ASP A 83 -3.48 -6.76 -11.30
C ASP A 83 -2.96 -6.11 -12.61
N PRO A 84 -3.75 -5.28 -13.33
CA PRO A 84 -3.26 -4.58 -14.52
C PRO A 84 -2.04 -3.70 -14.25
N LEU A 85 -1.93 -3.15 -13.02
CA LEU A 85 -0.81 -2.29 -12.63
C LEU A 85 0.51 -3.08 -12.54
N LYS A 86 0.47 -4.39 -12.25
CA LYS A 86 1.68 -5.23 -12.28
C LYS A 86 2.23 -5.37 -13.68
N LYS A 87 1.36 -5.46 -14.68
CA LYS A 87 1.77 -5.50 -16.09
C LYS A 87 2.30 -4.13 -16.51
N ALA A 88 1.57 -3.06 -16.21
CA ALA A 88 1.94 -1.69 -16.54
C ALA A 88 3.25 -1.19 -15.90
N GLY A 89 3.69 -1.80 -14.80
CA GLY A 89 4.99 -1.51 -14.19
C GLY A 89 6.14 -2.38 -14.69
N ARG A 90 5.86 -3.48 -15.40
CA ARG A 90 6.86 -4.40 -15.98
C ARG A 90 7.08 -4.14 -17.46
N ASP A 91 5.99 -3.85 -18.17
CA ASP A 91 5.96 -3.61 -19.60
C ASP A 91 5.78 -2.11 -19.84
N GLU A 92 6.44 -1.57 -20.86
CA GLU A 92 6.18 -0.18 -21.27
C GLU A 92 4.78 -0.05 -21.88
N ILE A 93 4.11 1.04 -21.55
CA ILE A 93 2.83 1.43 -22.13
C ILE A 93 3.03 2.73 -22.90
N GLU A 94 2.56 2.77 -24.13
CA GLU A 94 2.51 4.01 -24.90
C GLU A 94 1.34 4.88 -24.43
N VAL A 95 1.65 6.10 -24.00
CA VAL A 95 0.67 7.08 -23.53
C VAL A 95 0.83 8.35 -24.34
N VAL A 96 -0.29 8.84 -24.88
CA VAL A 96 -0.35 10.14 -25.57
C VAL A 96 -0.44 11.25 -24.52
N GLY A 97 0.54 12.15 -24.52
CA GLY A 97 0.54 13.32 -23.65
C GLY A 97 -0.44 14.40 -24.11
N GLY A 98 -0.68 15.39 -23.26
CA GLY A 98 -1.53 16.54 -23.60
C GLY A 98 -0.98 17.42 -24.72
N ASP A 99 0.30 17.26 -25.06
CA ASP A 99 0.98 17.88 -26.20
C ASP A 99 0.90 17.04 -27.49
N GLY A 100 0.18 15.91 -27.47
CA GLY A 100 0.05 14.99 -28.60
C GLY A 100 1.24 14.04 -28.79
N ALA A 101 2.32 14.18 -28.02
CA ALA A 101 3.48 13.32 -28.13
C ALA A 101 3.26 11.97 -27.43
N VAL A 102 3.65 10.89 -28.11
CA VAL A 102 3.61 9.53 -27.57
C VAL A 102 4.84 9.30 -26.68
N ARG A 103 4.61 8.82 -25.46
CA ARG A 103 5.66 8.51 -24.49
C ARG A 103 5.53 7.08 -24.02
N ARG A 104 6.67 6.40 -23.85
CA ARG A 104 6.75 5.08 -23.22
C ARG A 104 6.77 5.27 -21.72
N VAL A 105 5.77 4.74 -21.03
CA VAL A 105 5.52 4.97 -19.61
C VAL A 105 5.45 3.65 -18.86
N TYR A 106 6.08 3.64 -17.68
CA TYR A 106 5.95 2.54 -16.71
C TYR A 106 5.14 3.04 -15.51
N HIS A 107 4.01 2.39 -15.24
CA HIS A 107 3.18 2.71 -14.08
C HIS A 107 3.58 1.85 -12.89
N VAL A 108 4.14 2.49 -11.86
CA VAL A 108 4.64 1.78 -10.67
C VAL A 108 3.88 2.24 -9.45
N LEU A 109 3.37 1.30 -8.65
CA LEU A 109 2.77 1.62 -7.36
C LEU A 109 3.84 2.25 -6.45
N ALA A 110 3.72 3.55 -6.22
CA ALA A 110 4.70 4.33 -5.51
C ALA A 110 4.26 4.66 -4.08
N CYS A 111 2.94 4.75 -3.85
CA CYS A 111 2.42 5.06 -2.54
C CYS A 111 1.03 4.44 -2.34
N TYR A 112 0.79 4.02 -1.10
CA TYR A 112 -0.51 3.64 -0.61
C TYR A 112 -0.87 4.51 0.61
N VAL A 113 -1.91 5.33 0.48
CA VAL A 113 -2.37 6.21 1.55
C VAL A 113 -3.56 5.56 2.25
N ALA A 114 -3.41 5.34 3.55
CA ALA A 114 -4.41 4.68 4.38
C ALA A 114 -4.27 5.17 5.84
N ASP A 115 -5.35 5.12 6.59
CA ASP A 115 -5.34 5.23 8.05
C ASP A 115 -4.92 3.89 8.69
N TYR A 116 -4.84 3.85 10.02
CA TYR A 116 -4.20 2.75 10.73
C TYR A 116 -4.85 1.37 10.49
N PRO A 117 -6.18 1.19 10.61
CA PRO A 117 -6.78 -0.13 10.38
C PRO A 117 -6.52 -0.64 8.95
N GLU A 118 -6.58 0.24 7.97
CA GLU A 118 -6.37 -0.01 6.55
C GLU A 118 -4.90 -0.26 6.24
N GLN A 119 -3.97 0.41 6.94
CA GLN A 119 -2.55 0.08 6.88
C GLN A 119 -2.30 -1.35 7.36
N CYS A 120 -2.89 -1.76 8.49
CA CYS A 120 -2.80 -3.14 8.96
C CYS A 120 -3.34 -4.13 7.93
N LEU A 121 -4.45 -3.79 7.24
CA LEU A 121 -4.94 -4.61 6.13
C LEU A 121 -3.90 -4.71 5.01
N VAL A 122 -3.42 -3.59 4.49
CA VAL A 122 -2.49 -3.55 3.36
C VAL A 122 -1.18 -4.30 3.64
N THR A 123 -0.64 -4.19 4.85
CA THR A 123 0.60 -4.87 5.26
C THR A 123 0.39 -6.30 5.75
N CYS A 124 -0.86 -6.77 5.77
CA CYS A 124 -1.21 -8.07 6.34
C CYS A 124 -0.84 -8.19 7.82
N SER A 125 -0.78 -7.07 8.55
CA SER A 125 -0.46 -7.03 9.97
C SER A 125 -1.73 -7.18 10.81
N LYS A 126 -1.63 -7.81 11.98
CA LYS A 126 -2.75 -7.91 12.91
C LYS A 126 -3.13 -6.53 13.45
N TYR A 127 -4.42 -6.29 13.66
CA TYR A 127 -4.87 -5.06 14.31
C TYR A 127 -4.27 -4.97 15.73
N GLY A 128 -3.86 -3.77 16.14
CA GLY A 128 -3.18 -3.54 17.41
C GLY A 128 -1.66 -3.79 17.37
N THR A 129 -1.08 -4.07 16.20
CA THR A 129 0.38 -4.15 16.01
C THR A 129 0.91 -3.01 15.14
N CYS A 130 2.23 -2.90 15.04
CA CYS A 130 2.89 -1.95 14.15
C CYS A 130 2.84 -2.47 12.71
N PRO A 131 2.24 -1.75 11.73
CA PRO A 131 2.23 -2.20 10.34
C PRO A 131 3.62 -2.12 9.69
N LYS A 132 4.55 -1.37 10.28
CA LYS A 132 5.90 -1.09 9.75
C LYS A 132 7.02 -1.85 10.43
N CYS A 133 6.76 -2.51 11.55
CA CYS A 133 7.78 -3.12 12.38
C CYS A 133 7.26 -4.37 13.08
N LYS A 134 8.18 -5.27 13.47
CA LYS A 134 7.85 -6.57 14.08
C LYS A 134 7.63 -6.50 15.60
N LEU A 135 7.44 -5.30 16.15
CA LEU A 135 7.25 -5.13 17.59
C LEU A 135 5.93 -5.75 18.05
N PRO A 136 5.94 -6.45 19.19
CA PRO A 136 4.72 -6.95 19.79
C PRO A 136 3.87 -5.79 20.34
N PRO A 137 2.55 -5.96 20.48
CA PRO A 137 1.63 -4.92 20.97
C PRO A 137 2.07 -4.24 22.28
N GLU A 138 2.66 -5.02 23.18
CA GLU A 138 3.07 -4.60 24.52
C GLU A 138 4.22 -3.57 24.47
N GLU A 139 5.04 -3.64 23.42
CA GLU A 139 6.23 -2.80 23.25
C GLU A 139 5.99 -1.60 22.33
N LEU A 140 4.76 -1.36 21.87
CA LEU A 140 4.45 -0.20 21.01
C LEU A 140 4.67 1.15 21.68
N SER A 141 4.71 1.19 23.01
CA SER A 141 5.03 2.38 23.80
C SER A 141 6.54 2.58 24.03
N ALA A 142 7.37 1.60 23.65
CA ALA A 142 8.81 1.68 23.84
C ALA A 142 9.41 2.78 22.96
N SER A 143 10.42 3.49 23.49
CA SER A 143 11.11 4.56 22.76
C SER A 143 12.09 4.05 21.69
N THR A 144 12.24 2.73 21.56
CA THR A 144 13.20 2.09 20.65
C THR A 144 12.54 1.67 19.34
N ALA A 145 13.21 1.97 18.23
CA ALA A 145 12.75 1.55 16.91
C ALA A 145 12.76 0.02 16.80
N GLY A 146 11.63 -0.56 16.43
CA GLY A 146 11.47 -1.98 16.17
C GLY A 146 12.20 -2.45 14.91
N GLU A 147 12.43 -3.76 14.81
CA GLU A 147 12.92 -4.37 13.56
C GLU A 147 11.92 -4.09 12.42
N PRO A 148 12.36 -3.58 11.26
CA PRO A 148 11.48 -3.28 10.15
C PRO A 148 10.72 -4.52 9.64
N HIS A 149 9.44 -4.31 9.38
CA HIS A 149 8.59 -5.24 8.65
C HIS A 149 8.86 -5.05 7.15
N THR A 150 9.13 -6.12 6.40
CA THR A 150 9.39 -6.07 4.95
C THR A 150 8.42 -6.97 4.20
N ASP A 151 8.21 -6.67 2.92
CA ASP A 151 7.35 -7.41 2.01
C ASP A 151 7.86 -8.84 1.82
N GLN A 152 9.17 -8.97 1.64
CA GLN A 152 9.87 -10.25 1.56
C GLN A 152 9.69 -11.08 2.83
N TRP A 153 9.74 -10.44 4.01
CA TRP A 153 9.49 -11.14 5.27
C TRP A 153 8.04 -11.64 5.33
N THR A 154 7.05 -10.79 5.03
CA THR A 154 5.64 -11.18 5.04
C THR A 154 5.38 -12.34 4.08
N GLU A 155 5.94 -12.31 2.87
CA GLU A 155 5.83 -13.41 1.90
C GLU A 155 6.49 -14.70 2.42
N SER A 156 7.67 -14.60 3.04
CA SER A 156 8.35 -15.77 3.62
C SER A 156 7.56 -16.41 4.75
N VAL A 157 6.90 -15.61 5.59
CA VAL A 157 6.02 -16.10 6.66
C VAL A 157 4.86 -16.88 6.06
N PHE A 158 4.19 -16.32 5.05
CA PHE A 158 3.08 -16.99 4.38
C PHE A 158 3.51 -18.26 3.64
N ASN A 159 4.65 -18.25 2.94
CA ASN A 159 5.12 -19.44 2.22
C ASN A 159 5.52 -20.55 3.18
N LYS A 160 6.27 -20.23 4.24
CA LYS A 160 6.63 -21.20 5.28
C LYS A 160 5.39 -21.77 5.99
N ALA A 161 4.41 -20.92 6.33
CA ALA A 161 3.17 -21.38 6.94
C ALA A 161 2.40 -22.36 6.04
N LYS A 162 2.47 -22.23 4.71
CA LYS A 162 1.84 -23.18 3.77
C LYS A 162 2.61 -24.48 3.62
N GLU A 163 3.93 -24.42 3.67
CA GLU A 163 4.80 -25.60 3.58
C GLU A 163 4.70 -26.45 4.85
N ASP A 164 4.67 -25.79 6.02
CA ASP A 164 4.69 -26.44 7.34
C ASP A 164 3.31 -27.00 7.76
N THR A 165 2.24 -26.74 7.00
CA THR A 165 0.87 -27.05 7.44
C THR A 165 0.05 -27.76 6.36
N HIS A 166 -0.75 -28.73 6.80
CA HIS A 166 -1.63 -29.52 5.92
C HIS A 166 -3.11 -29.14 6.10
N SER A 167 -3.42 -28.23 7.03
CA SER A 167 -4.78 -27.76 7.30
C SER A 167 -4.83 -26.24 7.42
N PHE A 168 -5.98 -25.67 7.07
CA PHE A 168 -6.21 -24.23 7.20
C PHE A 168 -6.08 -23.74 8.65
N TYR A 169 -6.52 -24.54 9.63
CA TYR A 169 -6.40 -24.18 11.05
C TYR A 169 -4.93 -24.04 11.49
N GLN A 170 -4.07 -24.99 11.10
CA GLN A 170 -2.64 -24.91 11.40
C GLN A 170 -2.00 -23.69 10.72
N PHE A 171 -2.38 -23.38 9.48
CA PHE A 171 -1.93 -22.17 8.78
C PHE A 171 -2.29 -20.90 9.57
N GLN A 172 -3.52 -20.81 10.08
CA GLN A 172 -3.99 -19.68 10.88
C GLN A 172 -3.16 -19.51 12.16
N GLU A 173 -2.90 -20.60 12.89
CA GLU A 173 -2.09 -20.54 14.11
C GLU A 173 -0.65 -20.08 13.83
N ARG A 174 -0.01 -20.56 12.74
CA ARG A 174 1.32 -20.08 12.32
C ARG A 174 1.33 -18.60 11.97
N CYS A 175 0.30 -18.11 11.28
CA CYS A 175 0.17 -16.69 10.94
C CYS A 175 -0.01 -15.83 12.20
N LYS A 176 -0.83 -16.31 13.14
CA LYS A 176 -1.09 -15.66 14.43
C LYS A 176 0.15 -15.57 15.31
N GLU A 177 0.97 -16.63 15.37
CA GLU A 177 2.28 -16.63 16.05
C GLU A 177 3.22 -15.53 15.54
N LYS A 178 3.09 -15.16 14.26
CA LYS A 178 3.90 -14.11 13.62
C LYS A 178 3.19 -12.77 13.53
N LEU A 179 2.02 -12.62 14.17
CA LEU A 179 1.23 -11.39 14.18
C LEU A 179 0.84 -10.88 12.77
N VAL A 180 0.73 -11.79 11.80
CA VAL A 180 0.22 -11.52 10.45
C VAL A 180 -1.21 -12.03 10.30
N SER A 181 -1.90 -11.57 9.25
CA SER A 181 -3.28 -11.94 8.97
C SER A 181 -3.46 -13.44 8.77
N GLU A 182 -4.47 -14.00 9.43
CA GLU A 182 -4.76 -15.44 9.46
C GLU A 182 -5.58 -15.89 8.23
N SER A 183 -6.19 -14.95 7.49
CA SER A 183 -7.10 -15.24 6.38
C SER A 183 -6.50 -15.01 4.99
N ILE A 184 -5.27 -14.50 4.92
CA ILE A 184 -4.63 -14.13 3.66
C ILE A 184 -3.68 -15.25 3.27
N TYR A 185 -3.93 -15.87 2.12
CA TYR A 185 -2.99 -16.83 1.56
C TYR A 185 -1.89 -16.13 0.74
N LYS A 186 -2.23 -15.06 0.02
CA LYS A 186 -1.27 -14.33 -0.81
C LYS A 186 -1.60 -12.84 -0.81
N PRO A 187 -0.69 -11.97 -0.36
CA PRO A 187 -0.91 -10.53 -0.43
C PRO A 187 -1.13 -10.05 -1.87
N PHE A 188 -1.99 -9.03 -2.05
CA PHE A 188 -2.32 -8.53 -3.39
C PHE A 188 -1.11 -7.91 -4.10
N TRP A 189 -0.21 -7.31 -3.32
CA TRP A 189 1.00 -6.62 -3.78
C TRP A 189 2.14 -7.57 -4.17
N THR A 190 2.00 -8.89 -3.97
CA THR A 190 3.00 -9.85 -4.42
C THR A 190 3.17 -9.80 -5.93
N GLY A 191 4.43 -9.66 -6.38
CA GLY A 191 4.80 -9.56 -7.79
C GLY A 191 4.67 -8.16 -8.40
N PHE A 192 4.44 -7.11 -7.60
CA PHE A 192 4.55 -5.74 -8.10
C PHE A 192 6.01 -5.39 -8.42
N PRO A 193 6.29 -4.83 -9.60
CA PRO A 193 7.63 -4.38 -9.95
C PRO A 193 8.00 -3.11 -9.17
N HIS A 194 9.23 -3.05 -8.67
CA HIS A 194 9.81 -1.84 -8.07
C HIS A 194 9.04 -1.25 -6.88
N CYS A 195 8.13 -2.00 -6.26
CA CYS A 195 7.30 -1.58 -5.15
C CYS A 195 7.60 -2.40 -3.90
N ASN A 196 7.88 -1.73 -2.79
CA ASN A 196 7.85 -2.32 -1.46
C ASN A 196 6.67 -1.70 -0.70
N ILE A 197 5.60 -2.47 -0.51
CA ILE A 197 4.32 -1.92 -0.03
C ILE A 197 4.44 -1.25 1.35
N LEU A 198 5.33 -1.74 2.22
CA LEU A 198 5.47 -1.26 3.59
C LEU A 198 6.22 0.07 3.64
N GLN A 199 7.21 0.23 2.76
CA GLN A 199 7.83 1.52 2.51
C GLN A 199 6.85 2.48 1.81
N SER A 200 5.92 1.92 1.02
CA SER A 200 4.88 2.66 0.28
C SER A 200 3.78 3.28 1.14
N LEU A 201 3.63 2.86 2.39
CA LEU A 201 2.58 3.35 3.28
C LEU A 201 2.76 4.79 3.76
N LEU A 202 1.76 5.62 3.48
CA LEU A 202 1.59 6.95 4.06
C LEU A 202 0.30 7.03 4.88
N MET A 203 0.34 7.82 5.96
CA MET A 203 -0.85 8.12 6.75
C MET A 203 -1.77 9.08 6.00
N SER A 204 -3.07 8.78 5.97
CA SER A 204 -4.10 9.74 5.57
C SER A 204 -4.15 10.88 6.60
N SER A 205 -4.08 12.13 6.12
CA SER A 205 -3.96 13.32 6.99
C SER A 205 -5.30 13.78 7.59
N THR A 206 -6.29 12.91 7.70
CA THR A 206 -7.66 13.25 8.15
C THR A 206 -7.78 13.34 9.68
N SER A 207 -6.76 12.97 10.45
CA SER A 207 -6.74 13.09 11.92
C SER A 207 -5.71 14.11 12.38
N TYR A 208 -6.04 15.40 12.29
CA TYR A 208 -5.32 16.47 12.99
C TYR A 208 -5.86 16.57 14.43
N THR A 209 -5.39 15.70 15.32
CA THR A 209 -5.07 16.00 16.74
C THR A 209 -4.73 14.71 17.49
N ARG A 210 -3.44 14.59 17.84
CA ARG A 210 -2.81 13.61 18.75
C ARG A 210 -2.75 12.14 18.29
N ALA A 211 -1.53 11.61 18.44
CA ALA A 211 -1.07 10.24 18.27
C ALA A 211 -0.63 9.86 16.84
N PHE A 212 0.64 9.45 16.74
CA PHE A 212 1.34 8.92 15.57
C PHE A 212 1.73 9.94 14.50
N SER A 213 2.67 10.82 14.85
CA SER A 213 3.62 11.29 13.85
C SER A 213 4.50 10.10 13.42
N SER A 214 4.87 10.07 12.14
CA SER A 214 5.86 9.15 11.54
C SER A 214 7.26 9.18 12.20
N THR A 215 7.42 9.97 13.25
CA THR A 215 8.63 10.13 14.07
C THR A 215 8.77 9.05 15.14
N TRP A 216 7.71 8.31 15.49
CA TRP A 216 7.76 7.39 16.64
C TRP A 216 8.43 6.03 16.37
N CYS A 217 8.48 5.54 15.11
CA CYS A 217 9.16 4.26 14.80
C CYS A 217 10.41 4.41 13.93
N ILE A 218 10.67 5.59 13.38
CA ILE A 218 11.90 5.88 12.64
C ILE A 218 12.67 6.87 13.49
N GLY A 219 13.44 6.33 14.44
CA GLY A 219 14.44 7.10 15.16
C GLY A 219 15.27 7.89 14.14
N ALA A 220 15.36 9.20 14.38
CA ALA A 220 16.14 10.11 13.58
C ALA A 220 17.53 9.53 13.31
N ARG A 221 17.84 9.24 12.05
CA ARG A 221 19.20 9.30 11.54
C ARG A 221 19.25 10.43 10.52
N ASN A 222 19.39 11.64 11.05
CA ASN A 222 20.11 12.70 10.38
C ASN A 222 21.59 12.46 10.68
N TYR A 223 22.32 11.92 9.70
CA TYR A 223 23.62 12.38 9.22
C TYR A 223 23.78 11.86 7.78
#